data_AF-A0A161TBC4-F1
#
_entry.id   AF-A0A161TBC4-F1
#
_cell.length_a   1.000
_cell.length_b   1.000
_cell.length_c   1.000
_cell.angle_alpha   90.00
_cell.angle_beta   90.00
_cell.angle_gamma   90.00
#
_symmetry.space_group_name_H-M   'P 1'
#
loop_
_entity.id
_entity.type
_entity.pdbx_description
1 polymer ?
#
loop_
_entity_poly.entity_id
_entity_poly.type
_entity_poly.pdbx_seq_one_letter_code
_entity_poly.pdbx_strand_id
1 'polypeptide(L)'
;MKNMILIDIETGSAAPDSGIFQVAALVVEDGIIVDKHYFFDIEDETMTVFGFGAGYAKISDHIKMEQTFRELLEDYPYPVVSFNASLDRATLLHDGWLDEDRECFSVQAAIKHTHPHLFSYTLSYLSHYFKVGLPVDHKAYLNSLLLLEVISGASPLEWNPVHLAKPERDRRIFEGKSIVFTGASAQPRVSMSKAARSCGATVSNTITSKTDFLIVGKRPGSKLERARNLGVPIISDEWFLETLSTEPAKESSPYKKLNDVSGKMVYLAPMPAPYKRKVKNILNKMDVSWVRDSEDLKPEVVIYRDGSRSMEGLEMTLSLSQLNRMLLEK
;
A
#
# COMPACT_ATOMS: atom_id res chain seq x y z
N MET A 1 15.66 -1.44 11.17
CA MET A 1 15.41 -2.08 12.48
C MET A 1 16.40 -3.22 12.63
N LYS A 2 17.10 -3.32 13.77
CA LYS A 2 18.16 -4.33 13.97
C LYS A 2 17.62 -5.68 14.42
N ASN A 3 16.74 -5.66 15.42
CA ASN A 3 16.18 -6.86 16.03
C ASN A 3 14.66 -6.86 15.86
N MET A 4 14.10 -7.99 15.45
CA MET A 4 12.65 -8.14 15.23
C MET A 4 12.22 -9.60 15.30
N ILE A 5 10.93 -9.83 15.56
CA ILE A 5 10.27 -11.10 15.25
C ILE A 5 9.47 -10.88 13.97
N LEU A 6 10.00 -11.36 12.84
CA LEU A 6 9.33 -11.29 11.55
C LEU A 6 8.31 -12.41 11.46
N ILE A 7 7.03 -12.04 11.31
CA ILE A 7 5.93 -12.99 11.21
C ILE A 7 5.25 -12.91 9.84
N ASP A 8 4.71 -14.04 9.42
CA ASP A 8 3.73 -14.16 8.35
C ASP A 8 2.62 -15.11 8.82
N ILE A 9 1.36 -14.72 8.60
CA ILE A 9 0.19 -15.46 9.04
C ILE A 9 -0.68 -15.77 7.84
N GLU A 10 -1.10 -17.02 7.71
CA GLU A 10 -2.14 -17.39 6.75
C GLU A 10 -3.48 -17.50 7.47
N THR A 11 -4.44 -16.70 7.03
CA THR A 11 -5.81 -16.65 7.56
C THR A 11 -6.81 -17.21 6.54
N GLY A 12 -7.98 -17.65 7.02
CA GLY A 12 -9.03 -18.17 6.14
C GLY A 12 -9.65 -17.10 5.23
N SER A 13 -9.51 -15.82 5.58
CA SER A 13 -9.93 -14.68 4.76
C SER A 13 -9.23 -13.38 5.21
N ALA A 14 -9.55 -12.26 4.55
CA ALA A 14 -9.08 -10.93 4.97
C ALA A 14 -9.76 -10.40 6.27
N ALA A 15 -10.69 -11.14 6.88
CA ALA A 15 -11.34 -10.78 8.13
C ALA A 15 -10.51 -11.28 9.33
N PRO A 16 -10.25 -10.44 10.36
CA PRO A 16 -9.41 -10.82 11.50
C PRO A 16 -9.90 -12.05 12.29
N ASP A 17 -11.22 -12.28 12.32
CA ASP A 17 -11.92 -13.36 13.02
C ASP A 17 -11.99 -14.68 12.21
N SER A 18 -11.44 -14.70 11.00
CA SER A 18 -11.44 -15.91 10.16
C SER A 18 -10.55 -17.04 10.69
N GLY A 19 -9.71 -16.73 11.67
CA GLY A 19 -8.82 -17.67 12.33
C GLY A 19 -7.46 -17.83 11.66
N ILE A 20 -6.55 -18.42 12.42
CA ILE A 20 -5.17 -18.68 12.06
C ILE A 20 -5.06 -20.12 11.54
N PHE A 21 -4.41 -20.30 10.40
CA PHE A 21 -4.14 -21.62 9.81
C PHE A 21 -2.64 -21.94 9.78
N GLN A 22 -1.83 -20.90 9.59
CA GLN A 22 -0.37 -21.01 9.65
C GLN A 22 0.19 -19.76 10.32
N VAL A 23 1.25 -19.94 11.11
CA VAL A 23 2.11 -18.86 11.58
C VAL A 23 3.55 -19.24 11.31
N ALA A 24 4.29 -18.39 10.62
CA ALA A 24 5.74 -18.43 10.60
C ALA A 24 6.28 -17.28 11.44
N ALA A 25 7.23 -17.57 12.32
CA ALA A 25 7.93 -16.59 13.13
C ALA A 25 9.44 -16.79 12.98
N LEU A 26 10.14 -15.74 12.53
CA LEU A 26 11.58 -15.69 12.40
C LEU A 26 12.11 -14.64 13.37
N VAL A 27 12.95 -15.04 14.32
CA VAL A 27 13.68 -14.12 15.16
C VAL A 27 14.92 -13.68 14.42
N VAL A 28 15.04 -12.38 14.20
CA VAL A 28 16.10 -11.78 13.39
C VAL A 28 16.89 -10.79 14.23
N GLU A 29 18.21 -10.96 14.25
CA GLU A 29 19.18 -10.06 14.88
C GLU A 29 20.21 -9.62 13.84
N ASP A 30 20.35 -8.31 13.65
CA ASP A 30 21.26 -7.70 12.67
C ASP A 30 21.14 -8.33 11.26
N GLY A 31 19.91 -8.69 10.87
CA GLY A 31 19.59 -9.30 9.57
C GLY A 31 19.82 -10.81 9.49
N ILE A 32 20.24 -11.46 10.57
CA ILE A 32 20.48 -12.90 10.65
C ILE A 32 19.35 -13.57 11.43
N ILE A 33 18.83 -14.69 10.91
CA ILE A 33 17.85 -15.50 11.64
C ILE A 33 18.58 -16.26 12.75
N VAL A 34 18.24 -15.96 14.00
CA VAL A 34 18.80 -16.61 15.19
C VAL A 34 17.88 -17.69 15.76
N ASP A 35 16.58 -17.60 15.48
CA ASP A 35 15.57 -18.59 15.88
C ASP A 35 14.40 -18.60 14.89
N LYS A 36 13.68 -19.72 14.80
CA LYS A 36 12.53 -19.86 13.91
C LYS A 36 11.52 -20.89 14.37
N HIS A 37 10.24 -20.54 14.26
CA HIS A 37 9.13 -21.41 14.58
C HIS A 37 8.09 -21.39 13.45
N TYR A 38 7.54 -22.56 13.15
CA TYR A 38 6.47 -22.72 12.16
C TYR A 38 5.33 -23.50 12.81
N PHE A 39 4.15 -22.88 12.84
CA PHE A 39 2.94 -23.41 13.46
C PHE A 39 1.93 -23.68 12.36
N PHE A 40 1.59 -24.93 12.15
CA PHE A 40 0.57 -25.37 11.22
C PHE A 40 0.22 -26.82 11.50
N ASP A 41 -0.96 -27.25 11.09
CA ASP A 41 -1.36 -28.66 11.06
C ASP A 41 -1.94 -28.95 9.67
N ILE A 42 -1.53 -30.04 9.04
CA ILE A 42 -1.91 -30.36 7.66
C ILE A 42 -3.04 -31.38 7.68
N GLU A 43 -4.20 -31.00 7.14
CA GLU A 43 -5.34 -31.91 6.95
C GLU A 43 -5.32 -32.57 5.57
N ASP A 44 -4.85 -31.85 4.54
CA ASP A 44 -4.78 -32.34 3.17
C ASP A 44 -3.61 -31.69 2.42
N GLU A 45 -2.51 -32.43 2.27
CA GLU A 45 -1.31 -31.98 1.56
C GLU A 45 -1.58 -31.50 0.13
N THR A 46 -2.54 -32.12 -0.56
CA THR A 46 -2.85 -31.82 -1.97
C THR A 46 -3.50 -30.45 -2.13
N MET A 47 -4.14 -29.96 -1.07
CA MET A 47 -4.84 -28.68 -1.06
C MET A 47 -3.94 -27.50 -0.63
N THR A 48 -2.75 -27.78 -0.09
CA THR A 48 -1.83 -26.75 0.44
C THR A 48 -1.23 -25.80 -0.60
N VAL A 49 -1.54 -26.01 -1.88
CA VAL A 49 -1.14 -25.18 -3.02
C VAL A 49 -2.13 -24.07 -3.36
N PHE A 50 -3.36 -24.11 -2.82
CA PHE A 50 -4.44 -23.18 -3.18
C PHE A 50 -4.50 -21.91 -2.31
N GLY A 51 -3.63 -21.78 -1.30
CA GLY A 51 -3.54 -20.64 -0.38
C GLY A 51 -4.74 -20.48 0.56
N PHE A 52 -4.77 -19.39 1.33
CA PHE A 52 -5.81 -19.08 2.33
C PHE A 52 -6.05 -20.20 3.36
N GLY A 53 -4.98 -20.88 3.76
CA GLY A 53 -5.08 -22.00 4.70
C GLY A 53 -5.67 -23.28 4.12
N ALA A 54 -5.94 -23.37 2.81
CA ALA A 54 -6.44 -24.59 2.20
C ALA A 54 -5.51 -25.79 2.49
N GLY A 55 -6.07 -26.90 2.95
CA GLY A 55 -5.31 -28.09 3.34
C GLY A 55 -4.69 -28.05 4.73
N TYR A 56 -4.89 -26.97 5.48
CA TYR A 56 -4.43 -26.83 6.87
C TYR A 56 -5.61 -26.79 7.85
N ALA A 57 -5.41 -27.32 9.05
CA ALA A 57 -6.36 -27.16 10.14
C ALA A 57 -6.31 -25.71 10.68
N LYS A 58 -7.43 -25.21 11.18
CA LYS A 58 -7.45 -23.96 11.95
C LYS A 58 -6.76 -24.20 13.30
N ILE A 59 -5.74 -23.42 13.61
CA ILE A 59 -4.90 -23.55 14.81
C ILE A 59 -5.16 -22.47 15.87
N SER A 60 -6.13 -21.57 15.67
CA SER A 60 -6.45 -20.48 16.62
C SER A 60 -6.54 -20.94 18.08
N ASP A 61 -7.23 -22.06 18.33
CA ASP A 61 -7.47 -22.60 19.67
C ASP A 61 -6.44 -23.70 20.07
N HIS A 62 -5.34 -23.84 19.32
CA HIS A 62 -4.35 -24.88 19.55
C HIS A 62 -3.38 -24.51 20.69
N ILE A 63 -3.79 -24.79 21.93
CA ILE A 63 -3.13 -24.41 23.19
C ILE A 63 -1.60 -24.55 23.17
N LYS A 64 -1.05 -25.69 22.71
CA LYS A 64 0.41 -25.90 22.72
C LYS A 64 1.16 -24.98 21.75
N MET A 65 0.55 -24.67 20.60
CA MET A 65 1.17 -23.81 19.59
C MET A 65 1.10 -22.36 20.04
N GLU A 66 -0.04 -21.93 20.58
CA GLU A 66 -0.20 -20.62 21.21
C GLU A 66 0.83 -20.42 22.34
N GLN A 67 0.94 -21.40 23.25
CA GLN A 67 1.90 -21.34 24.36
C GLN A 67 3.33 -21.22 23.84
N THR A 68 3.72 -22.06 22.87
CA THR A 68 5.07 -22.00 22.29
C THR A 68 5.33 -20.66 21.58
N PHE A 69 4.32 -20.09 20.91
CA PHE A 69 4.43 -18.77 20.29
C PHE A 69 4.59 -17.67 21.34
N ARG A 70 3.84 -17.73 22.44
CA ARG A 70 3.96 -16.78 23.56
C ARG A 70 5.32 -16.87 24.26
N GLU A 71 5.81 -18.08 24.51
CA GLU A 71 7.16 -18.31 25.05
C GLU A 71 8.23 -17.68 24.14
N LEU A 72 8.11 -17.83 22.81
CA LEU A 72 8.98 -17.14 21.85
C LEU A 72 8.92 -15.61 21.98
N LEU A 73 7.72 -15.03 22.17
CA LEU A 73 7.59 -13.58 22.38
C LEU A 73 8.24 -13.12 23.69
N GLU A 74 8.24 -13.95 24.73
CA GLU A 74 8.86 -13.66 26.03
C GLU A 74 10.40 -13.77 25.96
N ASP A 75 10.92 -14.83 25.34
CA ASP A 75 12.36 -15.07 25.17
C ASP A 75 13.03 -13.96 24.34
N TYR A 76 12.29 -13.42 23.37
CA TYR A 76 12.76 -12.33 22.51
C TYR A 76 11.86 -11.11 22.65
N PRO A 77 12.20 -10.13 23.51
CA PRO A 77 11.42 -8.90 23.71
C PRO A 77 11.60 -7.90 22.55
N TYR A 78 11.46 -8.39 21.32
CA TYR A 78 11.63 -7.62 20.08
C TYR A 78 10.27 -7.26 19.47
N PRO A 79 10.16 -6.14 18.75
CA PRO A 79 8.91 -5.80 18.08
C PRO A 79 8.52 -6.87 17.06
N VAL A 80 7.21 -7.06 16.91
CA VAL A 80 6.63 -7.94 15.89
C VAL A 80 6.57 -7.19 14.57
N VAL A 81 7.06 -7.79 13.51
CA VAL A 81 7.11 -7.18 12.18
C VAL A 81 6.40 -8.10 11.21
N SER A 82 5.54 -7.57 10.35
CA SER A 82 4.91 -8.36 9.31
C SER A 82 4.68 -7.55 8.04
N PHE A 83 4.32 -8.21 6.94
CA PHE A 83 4.08 -7.50 5.68
C PHE A 83 2.95 -6.46 5.83
N ASN A 84 1.82 -6.87 6.42
CA ASN A 84 0.68 -6.02 6.75
C ASN A 84 0.29 -6.14 8.23
N ALA A 85 1.11 -5.56 9.10
CA ALA A 85 0.91 -5.61 10.55
C ALA A 85 -0.42 -5.08 11.07
N SER A 86 -1.22 -4.36 10.27
CA SER A 86 -2.57 -3.97 10.71
C SER A 86 -3.53 -5.16 10.78
N LEU A 87 -3.45 -6.07 9.81
CA LEU A 87 -4.27 -7.28 9.77
C LEU A 87 -3.71 -8.33 10.74
N ASP A 88 -2.42 -8.63 10.63
CA ASP A 88 -1.79 -9.71 11.39
C ASP A 88 -1.87 -9.47 12.90
N ARG A 89 -1.65 -8.21 13.34
CA ARG A 89 -1.84 -7.81 14.74
C ARG A 89 -3.28 -7.99 15.19
N ALA A 90 -4.26 -7.59 14.38
CA ALA A 90 -5.67 -7.70 14.74
C ALA A 90 -6.08 -9.17 14.91
N THR A 91 -5.59 -10.06 14.05
CA THR A 91 -5.84 -11.50 14.14
C THR A 91 -5.19 -12.11 15.38
N LEU A 92 -3.90 -11.86 15.63
CA LEU A 92 -3.22 -12.43 16.80
C LEU A 92 -3.81 -11.94 18.13
N LEU A 93 -4.25 -10.68 18.19
CA LEU A 93 -4.95 -10.16 19.38
C LEU A 93 -6.31 -10.80 19.56
N HIS A 94 -7.08 -10.95 18.47
CA HIS A 94 -8.40 -11.58 18.51
C HIS A 94 -8.31 -13.01 19.04
N ASP A 95 -7.32 -13.77 18.59
CA ASP A 95 -7.12 -15.18 18.98
C ASP A 95 -6.29 -15.34 20.28
N GLY A 96 -5.81 -14.24 20.90
CA GLY A 96 -5.09 -14.28 22.18
C GLY A 96 -3.58 -14.59 22.11
N TRP A 97 -3.03 -14.73 20.90
CA TRP A 97 -1.62 -15.08 20.65
C TRP A 97 -0.63 -13.92 20.88
N LEU A 98 -1.12 -12.69 20.97
CA LEU A 98 -0.31 -11.48 21.12
C LEU A 98 -0.85 -10.61 22.26
N ASP A 99 0.02 -9.91 22.97
CA ASP A 99 -0.37 -8.93 23.98
C ASP A 99 -0.62 -7.54 23.37
N GLU A 100 -1.55 -6.77 23.94
CA GLU A 100 -1.98 -5.48 23.37
C GLU A 100 -0.85 -4.44 23.30
N ASP A 101 0.08 -4.49 24.23
CA ASP A 101 1.22 -3.59 24.38
C ASP A 101 2.42 -3.96 23.50
N ARG A 102 2.41 -5.14 22.87
CA ARG A 102 3.47 -5.55 21.95
C ARG A 102 3.51 -4.62 20.74
N GLU A 103 4.66 -4.00 20.52
CA GLU A 103 4.86 -3.13 19.36
C GLU A 103 4.86 -3.93 18.05
N CYS A 104 4.08 -3.45 17.08
CA CYS A 104 4.01 -4.06 15.75
C CYS A 104 4.37 -3.06 14.65
N PHE A 105 5.06 -3.50 13.60
CA PHE A 105 5.44 -2.64 12.47
C PHE A 105 5.13 -3.28 11.12
N SER A 106 4.68 -2.47 10.15
CA SER A 106 4.42 -2.94 8.78
C SER A 106 5.63 -2.70 7.88
N VAL A 107 6.13 -3.79 7.29
CA VAL A 107 7.20 -3.74 6.26
C VAL A 107 6.73 -2.95 5.04
N GLN A 108 5.49 -3.17 4.60
CA GLN A 108 4.92 -2.46 3.45
C GLN A 108 4.92 -0.94 3.68
N ALA A 109 4.56 -0.48 4.88
CA ALA A 109 4.57 0.94 5.22
C ALA A 109 6.00 1.50 5.28
N ALA A 110 6.93 0.78 5.89
CA ALA A 110 8.34 1.19 6.00
C ALA A 110 9.03 1.31 4.63
N ILE A 111 8.78 0.34 3.73
CA ILE A 111 9.28 0.38 2.35
C ILE A 111 8.65 1.54 1.58
N LYS A 112 7.35 1.77 1.74
CA LYS A 112 6.66 2.88 1.08
C LYS A 112 7.16 4.24 1.53
N HIS A 113 7.54 4.39 2.79
CA HIS A 113 8.17 5.61 3.27
C HIS A 113 9.57 5.80 2.66
N THR A 114 10.36 4.72 2.62
CA THR A 114 11.74 4.76 2.13
C THR A 114 11.83 4.92 0.61
N HIS A 115 10.92 4.29 -0.14
CA HIS A 115 10.88 4.25 -1.60
C HIS A 115 9.53 4.73 -2.15
N PRO A 116 9.15 6.02 -1.96
CA PRO A 116 7.78 6.49 -2.21
C PRO A 116 7.34 6.43 -3.69
N HIS A 117 8.29 6.31 -4.61
CA HIS A 117 8.06 6.37 -6.06
C HIS A 117 7.93 5.00 -6.74
N LEU A 118 7.88 3.88 -6.00
CA LEU A 118 7.61 2.57 -6.58
C LEU A 118 6.21 2.48 -7.20
N PHE A 119 6.04 1.64 -8.21
CA PHE A 119 4.77 1.46 -8.93
C PHE A 119 3.76 0.65 -8.11
N SER A 120 4.22 -0.30 -7.31
CA SER A 120 3.43 -1.15 -6.42
C SER A 120 4.21 -1.47 -5.15
N TYR A 121 3.50 -1.98 -4.13
CA TYR A 121 4.07 -2.43 -2.86
C TYR A 121 3.53 -3.81 -2.47
N THR A 122 3.10 -4.61 -3.44
CA THR A 122 2.77 -6.03 -3.21
C THR A 122 4.05 -6.85 -3.06
N LEU A 123 4.06 -7.91 -2.24
CA LEU A 123 5.26 -8.71 -1.98
C LEU A 123 5.89 -9.23 -3.27
N SER A 124 5.07 -9.75 -4.20
CA SER A 124 5.52 -10.16 -5.53
C SER A 124 6.24 -9.05 -6.30
N TYR A 125 5.71 -7.83 -6.32
CA TYR A 125 6.35 -6.72 -7.01
C TYR A 125 7.68 -6.34 -6.36
N LEU A 126 7.72 -6.28 -5.02
CA LEU A 126 8.91 -5.91 -4.26
C LEU A 126 10.02 -6.95 -4.43
N SER A 127 9.67 -8.24 -4.41
CA SER A 127 10.58 -9.35 -4.72
C SER A 127 11.25 -9.15 -6.09
N HIS A 128 10.45 -8.93 -7.14
CA HIS A 128 10.99 -8.68 -8.48
C HIS A 128 11.79 -7.37 -8.53
N TYR A 129 11.35 -6.29 -7.87
CA TYR A 129 12.01 -4.99 -7.86
C TYR A 129 13.39 -5.04 -7.22
N PHE A 130 13.52 -5.65 -6.04
CA PHE A 130 14.78 -5.80 -5.32
C PHE A 130 15.59 -7.02 -5.75
N LYS A 131 15.19 -7.71 -6.83
CA LYS A 131 15.89 -8.88 -7.42
C LYS A 131 16.09 -10.01 -6.40
N VAL A 132 15.09 -10.24 -5.58
CA VAL A 132 15.11 -11.35 -4.61
C VAL A 132 14.91 -12.66 -5.38
N GLY A 133 15.81 -13.63 -5.17
CA GLY A 133 15.85 -14.91 -5.90
C GLY A 133 14.88 -15.98 -5.39
N LEU A 134 14.03 -15.66 -4.41
CA LEU A 134 13.07 -16.59 -3.81
C LEU A 134 11.69 -16.46 -4.49
N PRO A 135 10.98 -17.57 -4.73
CA PRO A 135 9.64 -17.52 -5.28
C PRO A 135 8.65 -16.94 -4.26
N VAL A 136 7.58 -16.34 -4.77
CA VAL A 136 6.39 -16.00 -3.96
C VAL A 136 5.55 -17.27 -3.83
N ASP A 137 5.13 -17.59 -2.61
CA ASP A 137 4.37 -18.80 -2.32
C ASP A 137 3.12 -18.47 -1.48
N HIS A 138 2.30 -19.46 -1.18
CA HIS A 138 1.16 -19.36 -0.28
C HIS A 138 1.46 -19.91 1.13
N LYS A 139 2.67 -20.40 1.37
CA LYS A 139 3.12 -20.91 2.66
C LYS A 139 3.81 -19.83 3.47
N ALA A 140 3.37 -19.64 4.71
CA ALA A 140 3.84 -18.58 5.60
C ALA A 140 5.37 -18.62 5.80
N TYR A 141 5.96 -19.82 5.88
CA TYR A 141 7.41 -19.96 6.07
C TYR A 141 8.22 -19.50 4.85
N LEU A 142 7.72 -19.71 3.62
CA LEU A 142 8.43 -19.26 2.41
C LEU A 142 8.29 -17.75 2.25
N ASN A 143 7.10 -17.22 2.53
CA ASN A 143 6.83 -15.78 2.45
C ASN A 143 7.61 -14.99 3.51
N SER A 144 7.76 -15.48 4.73
CA SER A 144 8.59 -14.83 5.76
C SER A 144 10.07 -14.78 5.39
N LEU A 145 10.62 -15.83 4.78
CA LEU A 145 12.00 -15.82 4.23
C LEU A 145 12.15 -14.82 3.07
N LEU A 146 11.20 -14.84 2.13
CA LEU A 146 11.16 -13.88 1.03
C LEU A 146 11.06 -12.43 1.54
N LEU A 147 10.24 -12.21 2.58
CA LEU A 147 10.04 -10.92 3.19
C LEU A 147 11.32 -10.39 3.84
N LEU A 148 12.11 -11.24 4.50
CA LEU A 148 13.41 -10.85 5.06
C LEU A 148 14.39 -10.37 3.98
N GLU A 149 14.48 -11.09 2.86
CA GLU A 149 15.30 -10.70 1.71
C GLU A 149 14.81 -9.37 1.09
N VAL A 150 13.49 -9.17 1.02
CA VAL A 150 12.91 -7.90 0.58
C VAL A 150 13.26 -6.76 1.54
N ILE A 151 13.22 -6.98 2.86
CA ILE A 151 13.64 -5.99 3.86
C ILE A 151 15.12 -5.64 3.66
N SER A 152 15.98 -6.63 3.45
CA SER A 152 17.40 -6.43 3.18
C SER A 152 17.62 -5.56 1.93
N GLY A 153 17.03 -5.96 0.80
CA GLY A 153 17.15 -5.23 -0.47
C GLY A 153 16.53 -3.83 -0.44
N ALA A 154 15.43 -3.65 0.29
CA ALA A 154 14.78 -2.35 0.43
C ALA A 154 15.45 -1.43 1.45
N SER A 155 16.17 -1.98 2.43
CA SER A 155 16.82 -1.23 3.52
C SER A 155 15.96 -0.09 4.12
N PRO A 156 14.78 -0.39 4.71
CA PRO A 156 13.87 0.65 5.17
C PRO A 156 14.48 1.53 6.28
N LEU A 157 14.42 2.84 6.10
CA LEU A 157 15.06 3.83 6.97
C LEU A 157 14.21 4.16 8.20
N GLU A 158 12.89 4.15 8.06
CA GLU A 158 11.94 4.54 9.10
C GLU A 158 10.87 3.47 9.29
N TRP A 159 10.60 3.15 10.55
CA TRP A 159 9.64 2.14 10.96
C TRP A 159 8.63 2.80 11.87
N ASN A 160 7.39 2.94 11.38
CA ASN A 160 6.31 3.54 12.15
C ASN A 160 5.44 2.44 12.77
N PRO A 161 5.23 2.49 14.10
CA PRO A 161 4.43 1.48 14.80
C PRO A 161 2.98 1.52 14.32
N VAL A 162 2.38 0.34 14.21
CA VAL A 162 0.96 0.16 13.97
C VAL A 162 0.23 0.32 15.29
N HIS A 163 -0.11 1.56 15.63
CA HIS A 163 -0.93 1.82 16.80
C HIS A 163 -2.40 1.49 16.51
N LEU A 164 -3.10 1.01 17.55
CA LEU A 164 -4.56 0.93 17.60
C LEU A 164 -5.16 2.19 16.99
N ALA A 165 -6.13 2.01 16.09
CA ALA A 165 -6.78 3.06 15.33
C ALA A 165 -6.91 4.40 16.08
N LYS A 166 -6.04 5.34 15.74
CA LYS A 166 -6.43 6.73 15.47
C LYS A 166 -5.92 7.08 14.09
N PRO A 167 -6.77 7.52 13.15
CA PRO A 167 -6.29 8.08 11.91
C PRO A 167 -5.74 9.48 12.21
N GLU A 168 -4.60 9.59 12.87
CA GLU A 168 -3.78 10.78 12.76
C GLU A 168 -2.78 10.56 11.63
N ARG A 169 -3.27 10.74 10.40
CA ARG A 169 -2.40 11.31 9.38
C ARG A 169 -2.52 12.81 9.52
N ASP A 170 -1.54 13.30 10.22
CA ASP A 170 -1.30 14.66 10.66
C ASP A 170 -1.25 15.63 9.47
N ARG A 171 -2.43 16.03 8.99
CA ARG A 171 -2.62 17.21 8.16
C ARG A 171 -3.78 17.98 8.73
N ARG A 172 -3.51 18.63 9.86
CA ARG A 172 -4.39 19.64 10.48
C ARG A 172 -4.47 20.94 9.66
N ILE A 173 -4.40 20.84 8.33
CA ILE A 173 -4.37 21.98 7.39
C ILE A 173 -5.64 22.84 7.44
N PHE A 174 -6.74 22.28 7.95
CA PHE A 174 -8.01 22.98 8.12
C PHE A 174 -8.44 23.00 9.60
N GLU A 175 -7.51 22.83 10.53
CA GLU A 175 -7.83 22.83 11.96
C GLU A 175 -8.51 24.13 12.39
N GLY A 176 -9.64 23.95 13.08
CA GLY A 176 -10.45 25.07 13.57
C GLY A 176 -11.22 25.82 12.47
N LYS A 177 -11.15 25.40 11.21
CA LYS A 177 -11.83 26.07 10.09
C LYS A 177 -13.25 25.54 9.88
N SER A 178 -14.21 26.43 9.69
CA SER A 178 -15.58 26.10 9.30
C SER A 178 -15.74 26.13 7.78
N ILE A 179 -16.02 24.97 7.18
CA ILE A 179 -16.15 24.80 5.73
C ILE A 179 -17.60 24.45 5.34
N VAL A 180 -18.10 25.06 4.27
CA VAL A 180 -19.36 24.69 3.60
C VAL A 180 -19.07 24.32 2.16
N PHE A 181 -19.81 23.36 1.61
CA PHE A 181 -19.67 22.95 0.21
C PHE A 181 -20.94 23.26 -0.61
N THR A 182 -20.80 23.67 -1.86
CA THR A 182 -21.91 23.87 -2.81
C THR A 182 -21.50 23.47 -4.24
N GLY A 183 -22.48 23.18 -5.09
CA GLY A 183 -22.23 22.69 -6.46
C GLY A 183 -21.83 21.20 -6.53
N ALA A 184 -21.70 20.71 -7.76
CA ALA A 184 -21.29 19.36 -8.10
C ALA A 184 -19.76 19.29 -8.26
N SER A 185 -19.16 18.26 -7.66
CA SER A 185 -17.71 18.07 -7.63
C SER A 185 -17.30 16.74 -8.26
N ALA A 186 -16.02 16.60 -8.60
CA ALA A 186 -15.47 15.35 -9.10
C ALA A 186 -15.51 14.20 -8.08
N GLN A 187 -15.55 14.54 -6.78
CA GLN A 187 -15.66 13.59 -5.68
C GLN A 187 -17.04 13.67 -4.99
N PRO A 188 -17.57 12.56 -4.45
CA PRO A 188 -18.82 12.58 -3.69
C PRO A 188 -18.72 13.50 -2.46
N ARG A 189 -19.79 14.26 -2.19
CA ARG A 189 -19.84 15.20 -1.06
C ARG A 189 -19.50 14.55 0.28
N VAL A 190 -19.94 13.31 0.48
CA VAL A 190 -19.68 12.53 1.69
C VAL A 190 -18.17 12.28 1.87
N SER A 191 -17.47 11.95 0.78
CA SER A 191 -16.02 11.77 0.78
C SER A 191 -15.28 13.06 1.10
N MET A 192 -15.63 14.16 0.43
CA MET A 192 -15.03 15.48 0.69
C MET A 192 -15.25 15.96 2.13
N SER A 193 -16.45 15.74 2.66
CA SER A 193 -16.79 16.10 4.05
C SER A 193 -15.98 15.28 5.05
N LYS A 194 -15.80 13.98 4.77
CA LYS A 194 -14.98 13.09 5.59
C LYS A 194 -13.51 13.54 5.58
N ALA A 195 -12.97 13.87 4.40
CA ALA A 195 -11.60 14.34 4.24
C ALA A 195 -11.34 15.70 4.93
N ALA A 196 -12.29 16.65 4.83
CA ALA A 196 -12.19 17.92 5.54
C ALA A 196 -12.16 17.73 7.06
N ARG A 197 -13.06 16.88 7.59
CA ARG A 197 -13.12 16.58 9.03
C ARG A 197 -11.86 15.88 9.52
N SER A 198 -11.31 14.94 8.75
CA SER A 198 -10.05 14.29 9.10
C SER A 198 -8.86 15.26 9.07
N CYS A 199 -8.98 16.40 8.39
CA CYS A 199 -7.98 17.48 8.39
C CYS A 199 -8.26 18.60 9.42
N GLY A 200 -9.16 18.37 10.38
CA GLY A 200 -9.46 19.29 11.49
C GLY A 200 -10.56 20.32 11.22
N ALA A 201 -11.24 20.26 10.06
CA ALA A 201 -12.30 21.20 9.73
C ALA A 201 -13.65 20.83 10.38
N THR A 202 -14.44 21.86 10.70
CA THR A 202 -15.88 21.72 10.96
C THR A 202 -16.65 21.89 9.66
N VAL A 203 -17.40 20.86 9.24
CA VAL A 203 -18.21 20.91 8.00
C VAL A 203 -19.68 21.20 8.32
N SER A 204 -20.20 22.31 7.79
CA SER A 204 -21.60 22.73 7.95
C SER A 204 -22.36 22.74 6.63
N ASN A 205 -23.69 22.66 6.71
CA ASN A 205 -24.60 22.79 5.57
C ASN A 205 -25.15 24.22 5.40
N THR A 206 -24.86 25.12 6.34
CA THR A 206 -25.40 26.49 6.36
C THR A 206 -24.27 27.50 6.36
N ILE A 207 -24.38 28.53 5.52
CA ILE A 207 -23.44 29.65 5.48
C ILE A 207 -23.87 30.68 6.52
N THR A 208 -22.91 31.04 7.37
CA THR A 208 -23.05 32.09 8.39
C THR A 208 -21.87 33.06 8.27
N SER A 209 -21.90 34.18 8.98
CA SER A 209 -20.76 35.08 9.08
C SER A 209 -19.52 34.44 9.74
N LYS A 210 -19.67 33.28 10.40
CA LYS A 210 -18.58 32.51 11.01
C LYS A 210 -17.99 31.45 10.08
N THR A 211 -18.48 31.33 8.84
CA THR A 211 -17.95 30.37 7.87
C THR A 211 -16.63 30.88 7.32
N ASP A 212 -15.54 30.13 7.49
CA ASP A 212 -14.22 30.48 6.95
C ASP A 212 -14.16 30.32 5.43
N PHE A 213 -14.73 29.23 4.88
CA PHE A 213 -14.65 28.94 3.45
C PHE A 213 -15.95 28.34 2.89
N LEU A 214 -16.34 28.82 1.70
CA LEU A 214 -17.28 28.13 0.82
C LEU A 214 -16.49 27.45 -0.31
N ILE A 215 -16.50 26.11 -0.33
CA ILE A 215 -15.96 25.31 -1.42
C ILE A 215 -17.02 25.14 -2.51
N VAL A 216 -16.69 25.51 -3.74
CA VAL A 216 -17.61 25.63 -4.87
C VAL A 216 -17.18 24.72 -6.00
N GLY A 217 -18.04 23.75 -6.33
CA GLY A 217 -17.98 22.99 -7.57
C GLY A 217 -18.93 23.54 -8.65
N LYS A 218 -19.12 22.79 -9.73
CA LYS A 218 -19.95 23.17 -10.89
C LYS A 218 -21.41 23.41 -10.52
N ARG A 219 -22.05 24.39 -11.16
CA ARG A 219 -23.47 24.76 -10.97
C ARG A 219 -23.83 24.99 -9.48
N PRO A 220 -23.15 25.91 -8.79
CA PRO A 220 -23.44 26.18 -7.39
C PRO A 220 -24.83 26.82 -7.21
N GLY A 221 -25.53 26.40 -6.16
CA GLY A 221 -26.87 26.92 -5.84
C GLY A 221 -26.84 28.21 -5.00
N SER A 222 -27.99 28.54 -4.40
CA SER A 222 -28.25 29.73 -3.57
C SER A 222 -27.25 30.02 -2.44
N LYS A 223 -26.46 29.02 -2.04
CA LYS A 223 -25.34 29.16 -1.10
C LYS A 223 -24.26 30.13 -1.61
N LEU A 224 -23.97 30.15 -2.91
CA LEU A 224 -22.93 31.02 -3.47
C LEU A 224 -23.26 32.51 -3.28
N GLU A 225 -24.50 32.89 -3.57
CA GLU A 225 -24.99 34.25 -3.39
C GLU A 225 -24.96 34.68 -1.92
N ARG A 226 -25.39 33.78 -1.03
CA ARG A 226 -25.33 34.02 0.42
C ARG A 226 -23.90 34.21 0.94
N ALA A 227 -22.92 33.46 0.44
CA ALA A 227 -21.52 33.67 0.80
C ALA A 227 -21.01 35.05 0.36
N ARG A 228 -21.35 35.49 -0.87
CA ARG A 228 -20.99 36.82 -1.36
C ARG A 228 -21.55 37.93 -0.48
N ASN A 229 -22.83 37.84 -0.10
CA ASN A 229 -23.49 38.84 0.74
C ASN A 229 -22.89 38.93 2.15
N LEU A 230 -22.38 37.81 2.68
CA LEU A 230 -21.77 37.74 4.00
C LEU A 230 -20.25 37.96 3.98
N GLY A 231 -19.64 38.19 2.80
CA GLY A 231 -18.20 38.35 2.65
C GLY A 231 -17.38 37.08 2.93
N VAL A 232 -18.00 35.90 2.82
CA VAL A 232 -17.33 34.61 3.06
C VAL A 232 -16.41 34.27 1.88
N PRO A 233 -15.13 33.94 2.11
CA PRO A 233 -14.20 33.50 1.06
C PRO A 233 -14.73 32.31 0.26
N ILE A 234 -14.63 32.41 -1.07
CA ILE A 234 -15.08 31.40 -2.02
C ILE A 234 -13.85 30.73 -2.65
N ILE A 235 -13.77 29.41 -2.54
CA ILE A 235 -12.65 28.58 -3.01
C ILE A 235 -13.20 27.50 -3.94
N SER A 236 -12.45 27.09 -4.97
CA SER A 236 -12.87 26.01 -5.85
C SER A 236 -12.71 24.64 -5.19
N ASP A 237 -13.54 23.68 -5.60
CA ASP A 237 -13.39 22.29 -5.17
C ASP A 237 -12.11 21.64 -5.72
N GLU A 238 -11.62 22.07 -6.88
CA GLU A 238 -10.31 21.64 -7.38
C GLU A 238 -9.18 22.02 -6.42
N TRP A 239 -9.14 23.28 -5.95
CA TRP A 239 -8.13 23.72 -4.99
C TRP A 239 -8.22 22.94 -3.68
N PHE A 240 -9.44 22.69 -3.20
CA PHE A 240 -9.67 21.89 -1.99
C PHE A 240 -9.13 20.45 -2.15
N LEU A 241 -9.38 19.83 -3.30
CA LEU A 241 -8.87 18.49 -3.61
C LEU A 241 -7.34 18.48 -3.78
N GLU A 242 -6.76 19.50 -4.41
CA GLU A 242 -5.30 19.65 -4.54
C GLU A 242 -4.61 19.82 -3.19
N THR A 243 -5.19 20.67 -2.32
CA THR A 243 -4.69 20.91 -0.96
C THR A 243 -4.73 19.63 -0.11
N LEU A 244 -5.76 18.80 -0.29
CA LEU A 244 -5.84 17.47 0.33
C LEU A 244 -4.86 16.46 -0.28
N SER A 245 -4.51 16.62 -1.56
CA SER A 245 -3.78 15.60 -2.31
C SER A 245 -2.26 15.70 -2.19
N THR A 246 -1.68 16.88 -1.91
CA THR A 246 -0.22 17.16 -1.98
C THR A 246 0.54 16.18 -2.90
N GLU A 247 0.39 16.31 -4.22
CA GLU A 247 1.62 16.13 -4.99
C GLU A 247 2.47 17.37 -4.66
N PRO A 248 3.73 17.22 -4.22
CA PRO A 248 4.58 18.37 -3.94
C PRO A 248 4.65 19.27 -5.17
N ALA A 249 4.68 20.58 -4.92
CA ALA A 249 4.80 21.62 -5.92
C ALA A 249 5.96 21.32 -6.87
N LYS A 250 5.70 21.21 -8.19
CA LYS A 250 6.69 21.21 -9.29
C LYS A 250 8.10 20.70 -8.91
N GLU A 251 8.20 19.55 -8.25
CA GLU A 251 9.46 18.83 -8.24
C GLU A 251 9.63 18.22 -9.63
N SER A 252 10.86 18.25 -10.14
CA SER A 252 11.23 17.46 -11.30
C SER A 252 10.76 16.02 -11.06
N SER A 253 10.10 15.42 -12.06
CA SER A 253 9.68 14.01 -12.01
C SER A 253 10.79 13.15 -11.39
N PRO A 254 10.50 12.31 -10.38
CA PRO A 254 11.51 11.43 -9.77
C PRO A 254 12.01 10.38 -10.76
N TYR A 255 11.27 10.20 -11.87
CA TYR A 255 11.63 9.30 -12.95
C TYR A 255 12.51 10.02 -13.98
N LYS A 256 13.69 9.45 -14.25
CA LYS A 256 14.57 9.92 -15.32
C LYS A 256 13.96 9.62 -16.70
N LYS A 257 14.31 10.41 -17.71
CA LYS A 257 13.94 10.10 -19.10
C LYS A 257 14.68 8.86 -19.58
N LEU A 258 13.97 7.98 -20.30
CA LEU A 258 14.54 6.79 -20.92
C LEU A 258 14.67 7.01 -22.42
N ASN A 259 15.89 7.26 -22.89
CA ASN A 259 16.16 7.41 -24.32
C ASN A 259 15.78 6.14 -25.10
N ASP A 260 15.96 4.96 -24.50
CA ASP A 260 15.64 3.67 -25.12
C ASP A 260 14.15 3.45 -25.36
N VAL A 261 13.26 4.25 -24.75
CA VAL A 261 11.80 4.18 -24.90
C VAL A 261 11.25 5.41 -25.64
N SER A 262 11.99 6.51 -25.66
CA SER A 262 11.64 7.75 -26.38
C SER A 262 11.42 7.45 -27.86
N GLY A 263 10.35 8.01 -28.44
CA GLY A 263 9.99 7.80 -29.85
C GLY A 263 9.46 6.39 -30.20
N LYS A 264 9.40 5.45 -29.25
CA LYS A 264 8.89 4.10 -29.51
C LYS A 264 7.38 3.97 -29.33
N MET A 265 6.79 3.00 -30.01
CA MET A 265 5.41 2.54 -29.80
C MET A 265 5.34 1.58 -28.61
N VAL A 266 4.64 2.00 -27.55
CA VAL A 266 4.54 1.23 -26.31
C VAL A 266 3.15 0.60 -26.17
N TYR A 267 3.14 -0.72 -25.97
CA TYR A 267 1.95 -1.49 -25.61
C TYR A 267 1.94 -1.77 -24.10
N LEU A 268 0.82 -1.44 -23.45
CA LEU A 268 0.58 -1.82 -22.05
C LEU A 268 -0.31 -3.06 -22.01
N ALA A 269 0.29 -4.20 -21.65
CA ALA A 269 -0.42 -5.46 -21.47
C ALA A 269 -1.55 -5.34 -20.43
N PRO A 270 -2.54 -6.25 -20.43
CA PRO A 270 -3.67 -6.18 -19.50
C PRO A 270 -3.21 -6.11 -18.04
N MET A 271 -3.61 -5.03 -17.35
CA MET A 271 -3.33 -4.79 -15.95
C MET A 271 -4.42 -3.91 -15.33
N PRO A 272 -4.58 -3.88 -13.99
CA PRO A 272 -5.64 -3.08 -13.37
C PRO A 272 -5.50 -1.59 -13.70
N ALA A 273 -6.64 -0.93 -13.96
CA ALA A 273 -6.71 0.44 -14.46
C ALA A 273 -5.87 1.48 -13.67
N PRO A 274 -5.77 1.42 -12.32
CA PRO A 274 -4.94 2.36 -11.57
C PRO A 274 -3.46 2.28 -11.95
N TYR A 275 -2.90 1.07 -12.09
CA TYR A 275 -1.50 0.87 -12.51
C TYR A 275 -1.30 1.35 -13.94
N LYS A 276 -2.21 0.97 -14.84
CA LYS A 276 -2.15 1.36 -16.25
C LYS A 276 -2.12 2.88 -16.42
N ARG A 277 -2.99 3.59 -15.70
CA ARG A 277 -3.05 5.06 -15.71
C ARG A 277 -1.76 5.70 -15.17
N LYS A 278 -1.23 5.18 -14.06
CA LYS A 278 0.04 5.67 -13.48
C LYS A 278 1.18 5.54 -14.47
N VAL A 279 1.37 4.34 -15.05
CA VAL A 279 2.44 4.05 -16.02
C VAL A 279 2.27 4.88 -17.28
N LYS A 280 1.05 4.98 -17.83
CA LYS A 280 0.75 5.82 -19.00
C LYS A 280 1.11 7.30 -18.77
N ASN A 281 0.79 7.85 -17.61
CA ASN A 281 1.13 9.24 -17.28
C ASN A 281 2.64 9.48 -17.20
N ILE A 282 3.40 8.48 -16.75
CA ILE A 282 4.86 8.53 -16.69
C ILE A 282 5.45 8.47 -18.10
N LEU A 283 5.01 7.52 -18.92
CA LEU A 283 5.49 7.35 -20.30
C LEU A 283 5.16 8.55 -21.20
N ASN A 284 3.99 9.17 -21.03
CA ASN A 284 3.63 10.38 -21.78
C ASN A 284 4.58 11.56 -21.50
N LYS A 285 5.31 11.56 -20.38
CA LYS A 285 6.34 12.57 -20.06
C LYS A 285 7.74 12.20 -20.62
N MET A 286 7.86 11.05 -21.29
CA MET A 286 9.11 10.50 -21.84
C MET A 286 9.19 10.60 -23.37
N ASP A 287 8.34 11.43 -24.00
CA ASP A 287 8.34 11.63 -25.45
C ASP A 287 8.19 10.33 -26.25
N VAL A 288 7.46 9.35 -25.71
CA VAL A 288 7.08 8.13 -26.45
C VAL A 288 6.16 8.50 -27.60
N SER A 289 6.27 7.79 -28.73
CA SER A 289 5.44 8.08 -29.91
C SER A 289 3.96 7.86 -29.59
N TRP A 290 3.62 6.73 -28.95
CA TRP A 290 2.25 6.38 -28.55
C TRP A 290 2.24 5.39 -27.37
N VAL A 291 1.15 5.43 -26.58
CA VAL A 291 0.81 4.40 -25.57
C VAL A 291 -0.58 3.85 -25.88
N ARG A 292 -0.69 2.57 -26.26
CA ARG A 292 -1.98 1.92 -26.63
C ARG A 292 -2.24 0.61 -25.90
N ASP A 293 -3.50 0.22 -25.99
CA ASP A 293 -4.12 -0.91 -25.30
C ASP A 293 -4.37 -2.11 -26.23
N SER A 294 -4.00 -2.01 -27.50
CA SER A 294 -4.15 -3.07 -28.51
C SER A 294 -2.81 -3.47 -29.12
N GLU A 295 -2.65 -4.76 -29.41
CA GLU A 295 -1.47 -5.39 -30.02
C GLU A 295 -1.44 -5.29 -31.55
N ASP A 296 -2.51 -4.76 -32.17
CA ASP A 296 -2.73 -4.76 -33.63
C ASP A 296 -1.64 -4.07 -34.46
N LEU A 297 -0.79 -3.27 -33.81
CA LEU A 297 0.34 -2.57 -34.41
C LEU A 297 1.60 -3.06 -33.71
N LYS A 298 2.38 -3.93 -34.38
CA LYS A 298 3.66 -4.52 -33.91
C LYS A 298 4.39 -3.56 -32.95
N PRO A 299 4.26 -3.75 -31.62
CA PRO A 299 4.80 -2.79 -30.67
C PRO A 299 6.33 -2.95 -30.58
N GLU A 300 7.03 -1.83 -30.42
CA GLU A 300 8.49 -1.82 -30.21
C GLU A 300 8.84 -2.08 -28.74
N VAL A 301 7.92 -1.76 -27.83
CA VAL A 301 8.07 -2.00 -26.38
C VAL A 301 6.78 -2.57 -25.81
N VAL A 302 6.88 -3.65 -25.05
CA VAL A 302 5.79 -4.21 -24.26
C VAL A 302 6.07 -4.06 -22.78
N ILE A 303 5.12 -3.46 -22.07
CA ILE A 303 5.16 -3.35 -20.61
C ILE A 303 4.07 -4.22 -20.01
N TYR A 304 4.46 -5.09 -19.08
CA TYR A 304 3.58 -6.07 -18.44
C TYR A 304 3.75 -6.12 -16.93
N ARG A 305 2.80 -6.73 -16.22
CA ARG A 305 2.84 -6.85 -14.75
C ARG A 305 3.79 -7.98 -14.35
N ASP A 306 4.60 -7.76 -13.33
CA ASP A 306 5.40 -8.83 -12.72
C ASP A 306 4.53 -10.04 -12.36
N GLY A 307 5.00 -11.24 -12.68
CA GLY A 307 4.28 -12.50 -12.45
C GLY A 307 3.19 -12.84 -13.49
N SER A 308 2.93 -12.01 -14.51
CA SER A 308 2.12 -12.45 -15.66
C SER A 308 2.96 -13.26 -16.65
N ARG A 309 2.29 -14.04 -17.53
CA ARG A 309 2.95 -14.82 -18.59
C ARG A 309 3.95 -13.95 -19.37
N SER A 310 5.18 -14.43 -19.58
CA SER A 310 6.18 -13.71 -20.36
C SER A 310 5.67 -13.57 -21.80
N MET A 311 5.85 -12.37 -22.37
CA MET A 311 5.58 -12.10 -23.79
C MET A 311 6.90 -12.29 -24.54
N GLU A 312 7.32 -13.55 -24.69
CA GLU A 312 8.53 -13.93 -25.43
C GLU A 312 8.32 -13.68 -26.95
N GLY A 313 9.35 -13.16 -27.62
CA GLY A 313 9.35 -12.92 -29.07
C GLY A 313 9.15 -11.48 -29.54
N LEU A 314 9.15 -10.49 -28.64
CA LEU A 314 9.07 -9.06 -28.96
C LEU A 314 10.43 -8.37 -28.70
N GLU A 315 10.75 -7.31 -29.46
CA GLU A 315 12.08 -6.66 -29.45
C GLU A 315 12.49 -6.11 -28.07
N MET A 316 11.52 -5.60 -27.29
CA MET A 316 11.77 -5.13 -25.92
C MET A 316 10.57 -5.42 -25.02
N THR A 317 10.75 -6.33 -24.05
CA THR A 317 9.71 -6.74 -23.09
C THR A 317 10.17 -6.37 -21.67
N LEU A 318 9.43 -5.48 -21.01
CA LEU A 318 9.75 -4.95 -19.69
C LEU A 318 8.62 -5.22 -18.68
N SER A 319 8.96 -5.82 -17.54
CA SER A 319 8.04 -5.87 -16.41
C SER A 319 7.92 -4.49 -15.75
N LEU A 320 6.85 -4.27 -14.97
CA LEU A 320 6.67 -3.03 -14.21
C LEU A 320 7.85 -2.77 -13.26
N SER A 321 8.38 -3.78 -12.59
CA SER A 321 9.55 -3.61 -11.72
C SER A 321 10.82 -3.28 -12.49
N GLN A 322 11.03 -3.88 -13.67
CA GLN A 322 12.16 -3.56 -14.56
C GLN A 322 12.09 -2.12 -15.05
N LEU A 323 10.93 -1.69 -15.58
CA LEU A 323 10.73 -0.31 -15.99
C LEU A 323 10.94 0.65 -14.82
N ASN A 324 10.38 0.36 -13.65
CA ASN A 324 10.53 1.24 -12.49
C ASN A 324 12.00 1.37 -12.05
N ARG A 325 12.79 0.29 -12.08
CA ARG A 325 14.23 0.36 -11.80
C ARG A 325 14.94 1.26 -12.78
N MET A 326 14.72 1.05 -14.08
CA MET A 326 15.30 1.90 -15.12
C MET A 326 14.99 3.38 -14.89
N LEU A 327 13.82 3.70 -14.34
CA LEU A 327 13.39 5.07 -14.07
C LEU A 327 13.95 5.70 -12.80
N LEU A 328 14.21 4.92 -11.74
CA LEU A 328 14.61 5.43 -10.43
C LEU A 328 16.09 5.22 -10.11
N GLU A 329 16.72 4.17 -10.67
CA GLU A 329 18.16 3.95 -10.49
C GLU A 329 18.92 5.06 -11.23
N LYS A 330 19.98 5.60 -10.62
CA LYS A 330 20.78 6.68 -11.20
C LYS A 330 21.57 6.19 -12.40
#